data_AF-A0A661WJY8-F1
#
_entry.id   AF-A0A661WJY8-F1
#
_cell.length_a   1.000
_cell.length_b   1.000
_cell.length_c   1.000
_cell.angle_alpha   90.00
_cell.angle_beta   90.00
_cell.angle_gamma   90.00
#
_symmetry.space_group_name_H-M   'P 1'
#
loop_
_entity.id
_entity.type
_entity.pdbx_description
1 polymer ?
#
loop_
_entity_poly.entity_id
_entity_poly.type
_entity_poly.pdbx_seq_one_letter_code
_entity_poly.pdbx_strand_id
1 'polypeptide(L)'
;AVIVLDTSMLLPPFGYAFNPGVAYGWEEWMASDGASGVEPPDDAKELYDLVAEFLQYPLGSAESDAVGKQIVDIHVNNLWKIGIEGNVKTPIIHTNRLHNFGPYTVVAYDYYRAYPMIPAEWYISE
;
A
#
# COMPACT_ATOMS: atom_id res chain seq x y z
N ALA A 1 3.30 3.94 2.47
CA ALA A 1 3.06 3.17 1.23
C ALA A 1 1.79 3.73 0.60
N VAL A 2 1.76 3.90 -0.72
CA VAL A 2 0.54 4.32 -1.42
C VAL A 2 -0.29 3.04 -1.64
N ILE A 3 -1.48 2.97 -1.03
CA ILE A 3 -2.38 1.79 -1.05
C ILE A 3 -3.26 1.84 -2.31
N VAL A 4 -2.66 2.01 -3.49
CA VAL A 4 -3.44 2.27 -4.72
C VAL A 4 -3.42 1.10 -5.70
N LEU A 5 -2.52 0.12 -5.55
CA LEU A 5 -2.38 -0.96 -6.53
C LEU A 5 -3.02 -2.29 -6.12
N ASP A 6 -3.00 -2.65 -4.83
CA ASP A 6 -3.58 -3.92 -4.36
C ASP A 6 -3.84 -3.91 -2.84
N THR A 7 -4.52 -4.95 -2.35
CA THR A 7 -4.85 -5.17 -0.94
C THR A 7 -3.79 -5.98 -0.18
N SER A 8 -2.65 -6.31 -0.80
CA SER A 8 -1.65 -7.23 -0.23
C SER A 8 -1.06 -6.75 1.10
N MET A 9 -1.07 -5.43 1.33
CA MET A 9 -0.60 -4.84 2.59
C MET A 9 -1.67 -4.83 3.69
N LEU A 10 -2.94 -5.03 3.35
CA LEU A 10 -4.08 -4.96 4.27
C LEU A 10 -4.59 -6.33 4.70
N LEU A 11 -4.37 -7.37 3.88
CA LEU A 11 -4.78 -8.74 4.14
C LEU A 11 -3.57 -9.65 4.33
N PRO A 12 -3.70 -10.77 5.06
CA PRO A 12 -2.69 -11.83 5.08
C PRO A 12 -2.27 -12.20 3.65
N PRO A 13 -0.97 -12.36 3.37
CA PRO A 13 0.13 -12.49 4.34
C PRO A 13 0.70 -11.14 4.84
N PHE A 14 0.04 -10.03 4.50
CA PHE A 14 0.53 -8.65 4.66
C PHE A 14 1.79 -8.44 3.81
N GLY A 15 1.81 -8.91 2.57
CA GLY A 15 3.00 -8.82 1.73
C GLY A 15 2.80 -9.47 0.38
N TYR A 16 3.84 -9.39 -0.43
CA TYR A 16 3.93 -10.06 -1.73
C TYR A 16 5.38 -10.52 -1.97
N ALA A 17 5.65 -11.15 -3.12
CA ALA A 17 6.92 -11.81 -3.39
C ALA A 17 8.19 -10.95 -3.19
N PHE A 18 8.12 -9.62 -3.44
CA PHE A 18 9.27 -8.72 -3.27
C PHE A 18 9.25 -7.92 -1.97
N ASN A 19 8.17 -8.02 -1.20
CA ASN A 19 8.05 -7.45 0.14
C ASN A 19 7.32 -8.46 1.03
N PRO A 20 8.05 -9.49 1.52
CA PRO A 20 7.44 -10.64 2.14
C PRO A 20 6.68 -10.25 3.42
N GLY A 21 5.58 -10.95 3.63
CA GLY A 21 4.71 -10.80 4.78
C GLY A 21 5.07 -11.72 5.94
N VAL A 22 4.19 -11.79 6.94
CA VAL A 22 4.38 -12.62 8.15
C VAL A 22 3.31 -13.71 8.31
N ALA A 23 2.21 -13.65 7.56
CA ALA A 23 0.99 -14.43 7.82
C ALA A 23 0.61 -15.41 6.69
N TYR A 24 1.59 -16.05 6.04
CA TYR A 24 1.34 -16.97 4.91
C TYR A 24 0.44 -18.17 5.27
N GLY A 25 0.52 -18.68 6.51
CA GLY A 25 -0.37 -19.76 6.94
C GLY A 25 -1.84 -19.34 7.02
N TRP A 26 -2.11 -18.06 7.31
CA TRP A 26 -3.47 -17.52 7.36
C TRP A 26 -4.03 -17.30 5.96
N GLU A 27 -3.19 -16.81 5.04
CA GLU A 27 -3.53 -16.73 3.61
C GLU A 27 -3.91 -18.12 3.08
N GLU A 28 -3.11 -19.14 3.38
CA GLU A 28 -3.39 -20.53 2.97
C GLU A 28 -4.70 -21.04 3.57
N TRP A 29 -4.96 -20.77 4.85
CA TRP A 29 -6.21 -21.17 5.51
C TRP A 29 -7.43 -20.54 4.85
N MET A 30 -7.36 -19.24 4.56
CA MET A 30 -8.45 -18.52 3.89
C MET A 30 -8.64 -18.99 2.44
N ALA A 31 -7.55 -19.26 1.71
CA ALA A 31 -7.60 -19.73 0.33
C ALA A 31 -8.12 -21.18 0.19
N SER A 32 -8.01 -21.97 1.26
CA SER A 32 -8.39 -23.38 1.28
C SER A 32 -9.73 -23.64 2.00
N ASP A 33 -10.48 -22.58 2.34
CA ASP A 33 -11.69 -22.68 3.17
C ASP A 33 -11.46 -23.47 4.47
N GLY A 34 -10.28 -23.32 5.06
CA GLY A 34 -9.85 -23.98 6.29
C GLY A 34 -9.36 -25.42 6.13
N ALA A 35 -9.19 -25.93 4.91
CA ALA A 35 -8.67 -27.28 4.68
C ALA A 35 -7.16 -27.43 4.96
N SER A 36 -6.38 -26.36 4.83
CA SER A 36 -4.95 -26.33 5.14
C SER A 36 -4.51 -25.00 5.75
N GLY A 37 -3.20 -24.81 5.99
CA GLY A 37 -2.69 -23.60 6.65
C GLY A 37 -2.95 -23.54 8.16
N VAL A 38 -3.02 -22.31 8.68
CA VAL A 38 -3.22 -21.99 10.10
C VAL A 38 -4.42 -21.08 10.22
N GLU A 39 -5.38 -21.45 11.07
CA GLU A 39 -6.56 -20.62 11.30
C GLU A 39 -6.17 -19.23 11.86
N PRO A 40 -6.57 -18.13 11.19
CA PRO A 40 -6.29 -16.78 11.66
C PRO A 40 -7.12 -16.43 12.91
N PRO A 41 -6.63 -15.52 13.76
CA PRO A 41 -7.45 -14.93 14.83
C PRO A 41 -8.64 -14.16 14.24
N ASP A 42 -9.68 -13.94 15.04
CA ASP A 42 -10.91 -13.28 14.59
C ASP A 42 -10.66 -11.88 14.00
N ASP A 43 -9.77 -11.10 14.62
CA ASP A 43 -9.32 -9.80 14.10
C ASP A 43 -8.78 -9.89 12.67
N ALA A 44 -8.04 -10.95 12.32
CA ALA A 44 -7.49 -11.13 10.99
C ALA A 44 -8.54 -11.63 9.98
N LYS A 45 -9.59 -12.33 10.44
CA LYS A 45 -10.75 -12.69 9.62
C LYS A 45 -11.59 -11.46 9.30
N GLU A 46 -11.83 -10.60 10.29
CA GLU A 46 -12.59 -9.34 10.15
C GLU A 46 -12.00 -8.43 9.07
N LEU A 47 -10.66 -8.42 8.91
CA LEU A 47 -10.00 -7.64 7.87
C LEU A 47 -10.51 -7.96 6.45
N TYR A 48 -10.93 -9.19 6.15
CA TYR A 48 -11.42 -9.53 4.81
C TYR A 48 -12.70 -8.77 4.47
N ASP A 49 -13.63 -8.68 5.42
CA ASP A 49 -14.88 -7.96 5.26
C ASP A 49 -14.64 -6.44 5.22
N LEU A 50 -13.81 -5.92 6.14
CA LEU A 50 -13.47 -4.50 6.19
C LEU A 50 -12.75 -4.03 4.93
N VAL A 51 -11.82 -4.82 4.39
CA VAL A 51 -11.12 -4.48 3.15
C VAL A 51 -12.07 -4.54 1.96
N ALA A 52 -12.97 -5.53 1.90
CA ALA A 52 -13.99 -5.60 0.86
C ALA A 52 -14.95 -4.40 0.90
N GLU A 53 -15.28 -3.90 2.09
CA GLU A 53 -16.06 -2.66 2.27
C GLU A 53 -15.26 -1.41 1.89
N PHE A 54 -14.00 -1.31 2.33
CA PHE A 54 -13.12 -0.17 2.05
C PHE A 54 -12.98 0.09 0.55
N LEU A 55 -12.90 -0.98 -0.26
CA LEU A 55 -12.79 -0.90 -1.72
C LEU A 55 -14.06 -0.39 -2.42
N GLN A 56 -15.20 -0.34 -1.74
CA GLN A 56 -16.47 0.15 -2.29
C GLN A 56 -16.60 1.67 -2.20
N TYR A 57 -15.82 2.31 -1.32
CA TYR A 57 -15.88 3.75 -1.08
C TYR A 57 -14.82 4.52 -1.89
N PRO A 58 -15.13 5.73 -2.38
CA PRO A 58 -14.12 6.60 -2.97
C PRO A 58 -13.02 6.90 -1.94
N LEU A 59 -11.76 6.74 -2.35
CA LEU A 59 -10.62 7.03 -1.47
C LEU A 59 -10.68 8.48 -0.96
N GLY A 60 -10.59 8.63 0.36
CA GLY A 60 -10.69 9.92 1.05
C GLY A 60 -12.12 10.43 1.27
N SER A 61 -13.14 9.61 1.01
CA SER A 61 -14.50 9.88 1.52
C SER A 61 -14.58 9.61 3.03
N ALA A 62 -15.59 10.16 3.70
CA ALA A 62 -15.78 9.94 5.13
C ALA A 62 -15.99 8.47 5.49
N GLU A 63 -16.64 7.71 4.60
CA GLU A 63 -16.87 6.27 4.72
C GLU A 63 -15.55 5.50 4.55
N SER A 64 -14.75 5.83 3.54
CA SER A 64 -13.43 5.23 3.33
C SER A 64 -12.52 5.50 4.54
N ASP A 65 -12.51 6.71 5.08
CA ASP A 65 -11.72 7.08 6.25
C ASP A 65 -12.17 6.31 7.51
N ALA A 66 -13.47 6.10 7.69
CA ALA A 66 -14.01 5.37 8.83
C ALA A 66 -13.60 3.88 8.80
N VAL A 67 -13.81 3.20 7.67
CA VAL A 67 -13.44 1.78 7.50
C VAL A 67 -11.92 1.61 7.50
N GLY A 68 -11.20 2.51 6.82
CA GLY A 68 -9.74 2.53 6.81
C GLY A 68 -9.14 2.67 8.20
N LYS A 69 -9.78 3.47 9.08
CA LYS A 69 -9.38 3.56 10.49
C LYS A 69 -9.54 2.24 11.23
N GLN A 70 -10.63 1.50 11.02
CA GLN A 70 -10.84 0.20 11.66
C GLN A 70 -9.77 -0.81 11.23
N ILE A 71 -9.46 -0.87 9.94
CA ILE A 71 -8.37 -1.69 9.39
C ILE A 71 -7.03 -1.34 10.06
N VAL A 72 -6.71 -0.05 10.16
CA VAL A 72 -5.48 0.42 10.81
C VAL A 72 -5.46 0.05 12.29
N ASP A 73 -6.55 0.25 13.01
CA ASP A 73 -6.68 -0.06 14.43
C ASP A 73 -6.40 -1.54 14.71
N ILE A 74 -6.95 -2.45 13.90
CA ILE A 74 -6.65 -3.90 13.99
C ILE A 74 -5.15 -4.17 13.85
N HIS A 75 -4.51 -3.59 12.84
CA HIS A 75 -3.07 -3.79 12.60
C HIS A 75 -2.20 -3.26 13.75
N VAL A 76 -2.51 -2.06 14.27
CA VAL A 76 -1.69 -1.45 15.34
C VAL A 76 -1.91 -2.11 16.70
N ASN A 77 -3.12 -2.60 16.98
CA ASN A 77 -3.41 -3.31 18.23
C ASN A 77 -2.74 -4.69 18.28
N ASN A 78 -2.62 -5.35 17.13
CA ASN A 78 -2.03 -6.69 17.03
C ASN A 78 -0.52 -6.71 16.76
N LEU A 79 0.06 -5.59 16.30
CA LEU A 79 1.50 -5.43 16.03
C LEU A 79 2.10 -6.49 15.09
N TRP A 80 1.31 -7.04 14.15
CA TRP A 80 1.81 -8.03 13.17
C TRP A 80 2.93 -7.48 12.28
N LYS A 81 2.93 -6.15 12.05
CA LYS A 81 4.04 -5.43 11.45
C LYS A 81 4.45 -4.27 12.37
N ILE A 82 5.70 -4.30 12.81
CA ILE A 82 6.27 -3.23 13.63
C ILE A 82 6.97 -2.24 12.71
N GLY A 83 6.34 -1.08 12.51
CA GLY A 83 6.94 0.02 11.77
C GLY A 83 8.13 0.61 12.53
N ILE A 84 9.25 0.82 11.84
CA ILE A 84 10.46 1.45 12.41
C ILE A 84 10.52 2.93 12.05
N GLU A 85 10.33 3.25 10.76
CA GLU A 85 10.35 4.61 10.24
C GLU A 85 9.30 4.76 9.13
N GLY A 86 8.68 5.94 9.04
CA GLY A 86 7.78 6.32 7.97
C GLY A 86 8.21 7.65 7.34
N ASN A 87 7.63 8.00 6.19
CA ASN A 87 7.88 9.27 5.49
C ASN A 87 9.35 9.53 5.12
N VAL A 88 10.11 8.47 4.85
CA VAL A 88 11.47 8.55 4.32
C VAL A 88 11.46 9.44 3.07
N LYS A 89 12.30 10.48 3.08
CA LYS A 89 12.36 11.47 1.99
C LYS A 89 13.12 10.87 0.81
N THR A 90 12.51 10.90 -0.37
CA THR A 90 13.14 10.48 -1.62
C THR A 90 13.65 11.72 -2.37
N PRO A 91 14.95 12.03 -2.33
CA PRO A 91 15.48 13.18 -3.05
C PRO A 91 15.31 12.98 -4.56
N ILE A 92 14.89 14.04 -5.24
CA ILE A 92 14.87 14.12 -6.70
C ILE A 92 15.97 15.07 -7.11
N ILE A 93 16.83 14.64 -8.02
CA ILE A 93 17.98 15.42 -8.47
C ILE A 93 17.89 15.54 -9.98
N HIS A 94 18.02 16.77 -10.49
CA HIS A 94 18.15 17.04 -11.91
C HIS A 94 19.15 18.18 -12.15
N THR A 95 19.64 18.30 -13.38
CA THR A 95 20.45 19.45 -13.79
C THR A 95 19.56 20.68 -13.99
N ASN A 96 20.07 21.88 -13.67
CA ASN A 96 19.39 23.14 -13.94
C ASN A 96 19.13 23.39 -15.44
N ARG A 97 19.81 22.64 -16.32
CA ARG A 97 19.60 22.68 -17.78
C ARG A 97 18.39 21.87 -18.24
N LEU A 98 17.83 21.02 -17.38
CA LEU A 98 16.66 20.19 -17.68
C LEU A 98 15.39 20.96 -17.32
N HIS A 99 14.55 21.20 -18.32
CA HIS A 99 13.32 21.96 -18.20
C HIS A 99 12.10 21.05 -18.33
N ASN A 100 10.95 21.57 -17.89
CA ASN A 100 9.67 20.86 -17.85
C ASN A 100 9.67 19.59 -16.97
N PHE A 101 10.62 19.50 -16.03
CA PHE A 101 10.88 18.30 -15.23
C PHE A 101 9.77 17.98 -14.19
N GLY A 102 8.97 18.96 -13.79
CA GLY A 102 7.97 18.84 -12.71
C GLY A 102 6.81 19.83 -12.88
N PRO A 103 5.96 20.05 -11.85
CA PRO A 103 6.21 19.81 -10.42
C PRO A 103 5.86 18.39 -9.93
N TYR A 104 6.72 17.80 -9.10
CA TYR A 104 6.45 16.53 -8.42
C TYR A 104 5.60 16.74 -7.17
N THR A 105 4.44 16.10 -7.12
CA THR A 105 3.60 16.01 -5.91
C THR A 105 3.83 14.71 -5.13
N VAL A 106 4.36 13.68 -5.79
CA VAL A 106 4.65 12.37 -5.20
C VAL A 106 5.81 11.72 -5.95
N VAL A 107 6.63 10.94 -5.23
CA VAL A 107 7.67 10.07 -5.82
C VAL A 107 7.48 8.67 -5.28
N ALA A 108 6.69 7.87 -5.98
CA ALA A 108 6.41 6.50 -5.61
C ALA A 108 6.56 5.57 -6.83
N TYR A 109 6.93 4.32 -6.57
CA TYR A 109 6.98 3.29 -7.61
C TYR A 109 5.59 3.04 -8.22
N ASP A 110 4.53 3.21 -7.44
CA ASP A 110 3.14 2.99 -7.88
C ASP A 110 2.71 3.91 -9.03
N TYR A 111 3.38 5.06 -9.16
CA TYR A 111 3.23 5.98 -10.27
C TYR A 111 4.38 5.88 -11.28
N TYR A 112 5.18 4.81 -11.28
CA TYR A 112 6.40 4.70 -12.08
C TYR A 112 7.33 5.91 -11.94
N ARG A 113 7.41 6.47 -10.72
CA ARG A 113 8.23 7.63 -10.35
C ARG A 113 7.91 8.89 -11.17
N ALA A 114 8.64 9.12 -12.26
CA ALA A 114 8.55 10.34 -13.06
C ALA A 114 7.51 10.25 -14.17
N TYR A 115 6.89 9.08 -14.39
CA TYR A 115 5.94 8.89 -15.49
C TYR A 115 4.79 9.92 -15.53
N PRO A 116 4.17 10.34 -14.40
CA PRO A 116 3.11 11.36 -14.40
C PRO A 116 3.61 12.75 -14.81
N MET A 117 4.93 12.99 -14.75
CA MET A 117 5.56 14.25 -15.17
C MET A 117 5.84 14.28 -16.68
N ILE A 118 5.39 13.25 -17.41
CA ILE A 118 5.52 13.09 -18.87
C ILE A 118 6.96 13.37 -19.34
N PRO A 119 7.93 12.48 -19.02
CA PRO A 119 9.35 12.72 -19.33
C PRO A 119 9.67 12.97 -20.80
N ALA A 120 8.77 12.58 -21.72
CA ALA A 120 8.89 12.84 -23.15
C ALA A 120 8.81 14.34 -23.51
N GLU A 121 8.23 15.18 -22.64
CA GLU A 121 8.15 16.63 -22.83
C GLU A 121 9.36 17.37 -22.21
N TRP A 122 10.30 16.66 -21.60
CA TRP A 122 11.49 17.27 -21.03
C TRP A 122 12.49 17.64 -22.11
N TYR A 123 13.22 18.73 -21.89
CA TYR A 123 14.27 19.18 -22.82
C TYR A 123 15.46 19.75 -22.07
N ILE A 124 16.63 19.68 -22.72
CA ILE A 124 17.90 20.21 -22.20
C ILE A 124 18.21 21.50 -22.95
N SER A 125 18.45 22.59 -22.22
CA SER A 125 19.03 23.81 -22.79
C SER A 125 20.55 23.65 -22.99
N GLU A 126 21.10 24.21 -24.05
CA GLU A 126 22.55 24.23 -24.31
C GLU A 126 23.35 24.94 -23.22
#